data_AF-A0A3G1A4V7-F1
#
_entry.id   AF-A0A3G1A4V7-F1
#
_cell.length_a   1.000
_cell.length_b   1.000
_cell.length_c   1.000
_cell.angle_alpha   90.00
_cell.angle_beta   90.00
_cell.angle_gamma   90.00
#
_symmetry.space_group_name_H-M   'P 1'
#
loop_
_entity.id
_entity.type
_entity.pdbx_description
1 polymer ?
#
loop_
_entity_poly.entity_id
_entity_poly.type
_entity_poly.pdbx_seq_one_letter_code
_entity_poly.pdbx_strand_id
1 'polypeptide(L)' 'MLGLETGEEITNFIRQVLKNPDKIYKDKIRDDVTYLLKRLDSYFLCVVVVGKIAVTAYLISQEKYDKYRKNRWVER' A
#
# COMPACT_ATOMS: atom_id res chain seq x y z
N MET A 1 -3.65 -14.67 -8.99
CA MET A 1 -3.36 -14.53 -7.54
C MET A 1 -1.86 -14.71 -7.37
N LEU A 2 -1.21 -13.98 -6.47
CA LEU A 2 0.26 -13.77 -6.46
C LEU A 2 1.17 -15.02 -6.30
N GLY A 3 0.60 -16.20 -6.06
CA GLY A 3 1.38 -17.44 -5.94
C GLY A 3 2.35 -17.46 -4.76
N LEU A 4 2.09 -16.65 -3.72
CA LEU A 4 2.90 -16.62 -2.49
C LEU A 4 2.35 -17.69 -1.55
N GLU A 5 3.18 -18.65 -1.16
CA GLU A 5 2.77 -19.82 -0.40
C GLU A 5 3.29 -19.77 1.04
N THR A 6 4.34 -18.97 1.28
CA THR A 6 5.02 -18.86 2.57
C THR A 6 5.02 -17.45 3.15
N GLY A 7 5.14 -17.34 4.47
CA GLY A 7 5.30 -16.06 5.17
C GLY A 7 6.57 -15.31 4.77
N GLU A 8 7.62 -16.02 4.38
CA GLU A 8 8.86 -15.42 3.88
C GLU A 8 8.65 -14.75 2.51
N GLU A 9 7.97 -15.41 1.58
CA GLU A 9 7.64 -14.84 0.28
C GLU A 9 6.75 -13.60 0.42
N ILE A 10 5.76 -13.63 1.31
CA ILE A 10 4.93 -12.46 1.64
C ILE A 10 5.81 -11.32 2.18
N THR A 11 6.71 -11.63 3.10
CA THR A 11 7.61 -10.63 3.70
C THR A 11 8.54 -10.01 2.66
N ASN A 12 9.12 -10.84 1.78
CA ASN A 12 9.99 -10.38 0.70
C ASN A 12 9.22 -9.54 -0.31
N PHE A 13 7.99 -9.92 -0.64
CA PHE A 13 7.12 -9.14 -1.51
C PHE A 13 6.80 -7.77 -0.91
N ILE A 14 6.41 -7.70 0.37
CA ILE A 14 6.16 -6.43 1.07
C ILE A 14 7.43 -5.57 1.08
N ARG A 15 8.61 -6.16 1.35
CA ARG A 15 9.90 -5.44 1.31
C ARG A 15 10.18 -4.83 -0.06
N GLN A 16 9.83 -5.51 -1.16
CA GLN A 16 9.97 -4.94 -2.50
C GLN A 16 9.04 -3.74 -2.69
N VAL A 17 7.79 -3.81 -2.22
CA VAL A 17 6.84 -2.69 -2.28
C VAL A 17 7.30 -1.50 -1.43
N LEU A 18 7.92 -1.74 -0.27
CA LEU A 18 8.52 -0.67 0.54
C LEU A 18 9.65 0.07 -0.19
N LYS A 19 10.41 -0.64 -1.03
CA LYS A 19 11.54 -0.07 -1.78
C LYS A 19 11.12 0.59 -3.09
N ASN A 20 10.15 0.01 -3.79
CA ASN A 20 9.73 0.44 -5.12
C ASN A 20 8.21 0.31 -5.30
N PRO A 21 7.42 1.17 -4.64
CA PRO A 21 5.98 1.23 -4.84
C PRO A 21 5.64 1.87 -6.19
N ASP A 22 4.49 1.51 -6.76
CA ASP A 22 4.01 2.15 -7.99
C ASP A 22 3.45 3.55 -7.70
N LYS A 23 2.84 3.73 -6.51
CA LYS A 23 2.25 5.00 -6.07
C LYS A 23 2.49 5.23 -4.58
N ILE A 24 2.67 6.49 -4.21
CA ILE A 24 2.87 6.93 -2.83
C ILE A 24 1.85 8.01 -2.51
N TYR A 25 1.14 7.85 -1.39
CA TYR A 25 0.20 8.82 -0.88
C TYR A 25 0.48 9.17 0.58
N LYS A 26 0.17 10.39 0.98
CA LYS A 26 0.09 10.82 2.37
C LYS A 26 -1.36 10.83 2.86
N ASP A 27 -1.57 10.58 4.15
CA ASP A 27 -2.89 10.83 4.74
C ASP A 27 -3.14 12.33 4.84
N LYS A 28 -4.35 12.77 4.51
CA LYS A 28 -4.75 14.17 4.50
C LYS A 28 -4.80 14.80 5.91
N ILE A 29 -5.03 13.98 6.94
CA ILE A 29 -5.20 14.43 8.33
C ILE A 29 -3.94 14.10 9.15
N ARG A 30 -3.34 12.93 8.92
CA ARG A 30 -2.17 12.45 9.65
C ARG A 30 -0.89 12.53 8.83
N ASP A 31 -0.02 13.47 9.18
CA ASP A 31 1.27 13.70 8.51
C ASP A 31 2.26 12.51 8.62
N ASP A 32 2.15 11.76 9.72
CA ASP A 32 2.95 10.57 10.01
C ASP A 32 2.56 9.34 9.19
N VAL A 33 1.42 9.35 8.49
CA VAL A 33 0.93 8.18 7.74
C VAL A 33 1.23 8.31 6.25
N THR A 34 1.80 7.24 5.69
CA THR A 34 2.11 7.10 4.26
C THR A 34 1.53 5.78 3.75
N TYR A 35 0.94 5.81 2.56
CA TYR A 35 0.41 4.64 1.86
C TYR A 35 1.29 4.36 0.65
N LEU A 36 1.84 3.15 0.58
CA LEU A 36 2.64 2.66 -0.53
C LEU A 36 1.82 1.61 -1.26
N LEU A 37 1.57 1.85 -2.54
CA LEU A 37 0.71 0.98 -3.33
C LEU A 37 1.50 0.23 -4.40
N LYS A 38 1.13 -1.03 -4.59
CA LYS A 38 1.53 -1.85 -5.74
C LYS A 38 0.28 -2.34 -6.46
N ARG A 39 0.17 -2.13 -7.76
CA ARG A 39 -0.95 -2.66 -8.55
C ARG A 39 -0.74 -4.15 -8.79
N LEU A 40 -1.80 -4.94 -8.58
CA LEU A 40 -1.87 -6.38 -8.73
C LEU A 40 -3.15 -6.74 -9.49
N ASP A 41 -3.08 -6.81 -10.81
CA ASP A 41 -4.24 -7.03 -11.69
C ASP A 41 -5.43 -6.09 -11.34
N SER A 42 -6.51 -6.64 -10.77
CA SER A 42 -7.74 -5.94 -10.37
C SER A 42 -7.69 -5.34 -8.94
N TYR A 43 -6.60 -5.55 -8.21
CA TYR A 43 -6.40 -5.07 -6.85
C TYR A 43 -5.14 -4.19 -6.73
N PHE A 44 -5.02 -3.54 -5.59
CA PHE A 44 -3.77 -2.92 -5.14
C PHE A 44 -3.39 -3.52 -3.80
N LEU A 45 -2.11 -3.88 -3.62
CA LEU A 45 -1.56 -4.03 -2.28
C LEU A 45 -1.30 -2.65 -1.71
N CYS A 46 -1.94 -2.35 -0.59
CA CYS A 46 -1.77 -1.13 0.17
C CYS A 46 -0.97 -1.42 1.42
N VAL A 47 0.27 -0.92 1.48
CA VAL A 47 1.11 -0.97 2.67
C VAL A 47 1.02 0.36 3.40
N VAL A 48 0.62 0.32 4.67
CA VAL A 48 0.52 1.51 5.52
C VAL A 48 1.79 1.62 6.35
N VAL A 49 2.46 2.77 6.22
CA VAL A 49 3.65 3.13 6.96
C VAL A 49 3.31 4.28 7.91
N VAL A 50 3.62 4.11 9.19
CA VAL A 50 3.48 5.16 10.22
C VAL A 50 4.89 5.56 10.66
N GLY A 51 5.25 6.82 10.43
CA GLY A 51 6.62 7.32 10.55
C GLY A 51 7.56 6.58 9.59
N LYS A 52 8.29 5.59 10.11
CA LYS A 52 9.23 4.73 9.36
C LYS A 52 8.91 3.23 9.46
N ILE A 53 7.77 2.87 10.06
CA ILE A 53 7.41 1.48 10.35
C ILE A 53 6.23 1.08 9.49
N ALA A 54 6.37 -0.01 8.73
CA ALA A 54 5.24 -0.64 8.06
C ALA A 54 4.37 -1.35 9.12
N VAL A 55 3.15 -0.85 9.34
CA VAL A 55 2.27 -1.35 10.42
C VAL A 55 1.23 -2.36 9.92
N THR A 56 0.85 -2.28 8.64
CA THR A 56 -0.09 -3.22 8.05
C THR A 56 0.02 -3.22 6.53
N ALA A 57 -0.40 -4.32 5.90
CA ALA A 57 -0.56 -4.45 4.46
C ALA A 57 -1.87 -5.18 4.16
N TYR A 58 -2.66 -4.66 3.22
CA TYR A 58 -3.93 -5.26 2.81
C TYR A 58 -4.26 -4.97 1.35
N LEU A 59 -5.08 -5.82 0.75
CA LEU A 59 -5.55 -5.62 -0.62
C LEU A 59 -6.75 -4.66 -0.65
N ILE A 60 -6.79 -3.81 -1.66
CA ILE A 60 -7.94 -2.95 -1.96
C ILE A 60 -8.35 -3.10 -3.42
N SER A 61 -9.66 -3.02 -3.68
CA SER A 61 -10.19 -2.97 -5.04
C SER A 61 -9.94 -1.60 -5.68
N GLN A 62 -10.13 -1.52 -7.00
CA GLN A 62 -10.15 -0.26 -7.74
C GLN A 62 -11.12 0.77 -7.13
N GLU A 63 -12.35 0.34 -6.78
CA GLU A 63 -13.35 1.22 -6.17
C GLU A 63 -12.86 1.83 -4.84
N LYS A 64 -12.24 1.01 -3.97
CA LYS A 64 -11.67 1.49 -2.70
C LYS A 64 -10.50 2.43 -2.94
N TYR A 65 -9.64 2.13 -3.92
CA TYR A 65 -8.56 3.01 -4.33
C TYR A 65 -9.09 4.39 -4.73
N ASP A 66 -10.10 4.45 -5.61
CA ASP A 66 -10.68 5.72 -6.08
C ASP A 66 -11.34 6.51 -4.94
N LYS A 67 -12.05 5.81 -4.04
CA LYS A 67 -12.62 6.42 -2.84
C LYS A 67 -11.54 7.02 -1.93
N TYR A 68 -10.44 6.32 -1.67
CA TYR A 68 -9.38 6.81 -0.80
C TYR A 68 -8.59 7.95 -1.46
N ARG A 69 -8.28 7.82 -2.76
CA ARG A 69 -7.65 8.87 -3.55
C ARG A 69 -8.43 10.18 -3.50
N LYS A 70 -9.77 10.12 -3.57
CA LYS A 70 -10.61 11.32 -3.56
C LYS A 70 -10.75 11.96 -2.17
N ASN A 71 -10.86 11.14 -1.12
CA ASN A 71 -11.33 11.64 0.17
C ASN A 71 -10.26 11.69 1.27
N ARG A 72 -9.19 10.88 1.17
CA ARG A 72 -8.24 10.64 2.26
C ARG A 72 -6.79 10.87 1.88
N TRP A 73 -6.42 10.57 0.64
CA TRP A 73 -5.03 10.54 0.20
C TRP A 73 -4.63 11.79 -0.56
N VAL A 74 -3.41 12.27 -0.30
CA VAL A 74 -2.77 13.35 -1.04
C VAL A 74 -1.55 12.78 -1.74
N GLU A 75 -1.44 13.00 -3.05
CA GLU A 75 -0.34 12.49 -3.87
C GLU A 75 0.97 13.21 -3.47
N ARG A 76 2.05 12.45 -3.29
CA ARG A 76 3.37 12.96 -2.93
C ARG A 76 4.26 13.09 -4.16
#